data_AF-A0A536V184-F1
#
_entry.id   AF-A0A536V184-F1
#
_cell.length_a   1.000
_cell.length_b   1.000
_cell.length_c   1.000
_cell.angle_alpha   90.00
_cell.angle_beta   90.00
_cell.angle_gamma   90.00
#
_symmetry.space_group_name_H-M   'P 1'
#
loop_
_entity.id
_entity.type
_entity.pdbx_description
1 polymer ?
#
loop_
_entity_poly.entity_id
_entity_poly.type
_entity_poly.pdbx_seq_one_letter_code
_entity_poly.pdbx_strand_id
1 'polypeptide(L)'
;MSRSLVPDAVERYLAVEISRETPLQRRLREETSHLPHAGMQIGADQGALLAMLVRSIGARRAIEIGTFTGYSALAVASALPAGGKLVCCDVSEEWTNIACRYWQEAGVADRIELKLAPATETLTALIRESGAGKFDFA
;
A
#
# COMPACT_ATOMS: atom_id res chain seq x y z
N MET A 1 22.60 -12.39 -0.63
CA MET A 1 23.35 -11.34 0.10
C MET A 1 22.41 -10.17 0.29
N SER A 2 22.27 -9.68 1.53
CA SER A 2 21.48 -8.48 1.81
C SER A 2 21.99 -7.32 0.96
N ARG A 3 21.09 -6.62 0.27
CA ARG A 3 21.39 -5.38 -0.48
C ARG A 3 21.35 -4.14 0.43
N SER A 4 21.36 -4.34 1.74
CA SER A 4 21.25 -3.26 2.72
C SER A 4 22.52 -2.40 2.73
N LEU A 5 22.32 -1.09 2.67
CA LEU A 5 23.39 -0.09 2.79
C LEU A 5 23.84 0.11 4.24
N VAL A 6 23.15 -0.53 5.19
CA VAL A 6 23.43 -0.47 6.62
C VAL A 6 23.68 -1.88 7.17
N PRO A 7 24.38 -2.02 8.31
CA PRO A 7 24.57 -3.33 8.93
C PRO A 7 23.23 -4.01 9.27
N ASP A 8 23.17 -5.34 9.16
CA ASP A 8 21.96 -6.15 9.45
C ASP A 8 21.35 -5.85 10.84
N ALA A 9 22.19 -5.53 11.83
CA ALA A 9 21.74 -5.15 13.17
C ALA A 9 20.94 -3.84 13.16
N VAL A 10 21.34 -2.87 12.34
CA VAL A 10 20.64 -1.59 12.18
C VAL A 10 19.34 -1.81 11.43
N GLU A 11 19.36 -2.57 10.34
CA GLU A 11 18.13 -2.90 9.59
C GLU A 11 17.09 -3.59 10.48
N ARG A 12 17.53 -4.55 11.30
CA ARG A 12 16.66 -5.23 12.27
C ARG A 12 16.12 -4.28 13.34
N TYR A 13 16.95 -3.38 13.85
CA TYR A 13 16.53 -2.37 14.82
C TYR A 13 15.44 -1.46 14.24
N LEU A 14 15.64 -0.92 13.03
CA LEU A 14 14.65 -0.09 12.35
C LEU A 14 13.34 -0.86 12.13
N ALA A 15 13.42 -2.10 11.64
CA ALA A 15 12.25 -2.93 11.37
C ALA A 15 11.43 -3.24 12.64
N VAL A 16 12.08 -3.45 13.80
CA VAL A 16 11.39 -3.80 15.05
C VAL A 16 10.87 -2.55 15.78
N GLU A 17 11.71 -1.53 15.93
CA GLU A 17 11.42 -0.40 16.83
C GLU A 17 10.64 0.73 16.15
N ILE A 18 10.79 0.90 14.83
CA ILE A 18 10.17 2.04 14.11
C ILE A 18 8.85 1.64 13.46
N SER A 19 8.77 0.45 12.87
CA SER A 19 7.67 0.13 11.95
C SER A 19 6.29 0.06 12.59
N ARG A 20 6.21 -0.17 13.92
CA ARG A 20 4.96 -0.43 14.67
C ARG A 20 4.00 -1.33 13.88
N GLU A 21 4.56 -2.32 13.16
CA GLU A 21 3.83 -3.18 12.25
C GLU A 21 2.74 -3.94 13.01
N THR A 22 1.50 -3.84 12.53
CA THR A 22 0.39 -4.60 13.12
C THR A 22 0.55 -6.10 12.84
N PRO A 23 -0.02 -6.99 13.69
CA PRO A 23 0.00 -8.43 13.41
C PRO A 23 -0.59 -8.79 12.04
N LEU A 24 -1.60 -8.05 11.58
CA LEU A 24 -2.23 -8.25 10.29
C LEU A 24 -1.29 -7.91 9.12
N GLN A 25 -0.61 -6.75 9.19
CA GLN A 25 0.41 -6.38 8.21
C GLN A 25 1.53 -7.43 8.15
N ARG A 26 2.02 -7.87 9.32
CA ARG A 26 3.05 -8.92 9.37
C ARG A 26 2.60 -10.20 8.65
N ARG A 27 1.38 -10.66 8.89
CA ARG A 27 0.83 -11.84 8.19
C ARG A 27 0.77 -11.65 6.69
N LEU A 28 0.30 -10.50 6.20
CA LEU A 28 0.31 -10.19 4.77
C LEU A 28 1.73 -10.22 4.19
N ARG A 29 2.70 -9.65 4.91
CA ARG A 29 4.10 -9.63 4.50
C ARG A 29 4.69 -11.03 4.41
N GLU A 30 4.40 -11.87 5.40
CA GLU A 30 4.81 -13.27 5.46
C GLU A 30 4.15 -14.10 4.36
N GLU A 31 2.84 -13.98 4.15
CA GLU A 31 2.13 -14.70 3.08
C GLU A 31 2.71 -14.34 1.70
N THR A 32 2.94 -13.05 1.45
CA THR A 32 3.55 -12.58 0.21
C THR A 32 4.99 -13.10 0.02
N SER A 33 5.73 -13.32 1.12
CA SER A 33 7.12 -13.82 1.05
C SER A 33 7.24 -15.23 0.46
N HIS A 34 6.13 -15.98 0.43
CA HIS A 34 6.06 -17.32 -0.14
C HIS A 34 5.61 -17.35 -1.62
N LEU A 35 5.29 -16.19 -2.21
CA LEU A 35 4.81 -16.10 -3.58
C LEU A 35 5.95 -15.89 -4.59
N PRO A 36 5.75 -16.27 -5.88
CA PRO A 36 6.57 -15.76 -6.96
C PRO A 36 6.61 -14.23 -6.91
N HIS A 37 7.75 -13.65 -7.27
CA HIS A 37 7.94 -12.19 -7.27
C HIS A 37 7.78 -11.48 -5.92
N ALA A 38 7.90 -12.21 -4.79
CA ALA A 38 7.88 -11.64 -3.43
C ALA A 38 8.78 -10.40 -3.23
N GLY A 39 9.86 -10.27 -4.01
CA GLY A 39 10.75 -9.10 -3.99
C GLY A 39 10.11 -7.79 -4.47
N MET A 40 8.87 -7.81 -4.98
CA MET A 40 8.09 -6.61 -5.30
C MET A 40 7.50 -5.94 -4.07
N GLN A 41 7.36 -6.66 -2.96
CA GLN A 41 6.75 -6.14 -1.74
C GLN A 41 7.69 -5.18 -1.00
N ILE A 42 7.13 -4.07 -0.50
CA ILE A 42 7.84 -3.12 0.33
C ILE A 42 8.14 -3.67 1.74
N GLY A 43 9.15 -3.09 2.40
CA GLY A 43 9.45 -3.38 3.81
C GLY A 43 8.42 -2.79 4.79
N ALA A 44 8.40 -3.30 6.01
CA ALA A 44 7.52 -2.79 7.07
C ALA A 44 7.84 -1.35 7.48
N ASP A 45 9.13 -1.00 7.48
CA ASP A 45 9.67 0.35 7.65
C ASP A 45 9.16 1.31 6.56
N GLN A 46 9.12 0.86 5.30
CA GLN A 46 8.58 1.63 4.18
C GLN A 46 7.07 1.84 4.33
N GLY A 47 6.31 0.81 4.74
CA GLY A 47 4.88 0.96 5.04
C GLY A 47 4.62 1.99 6.16
N ALA A 48 5.42 1.95 7.22
CA ALA A 48 5.34 2.92 8.30
C ALA A 48 5.66 4.35 7.84
N LEU A 49 6.65 4.52 6.97
CA LEU A 49 7.00 5.81 6.36
C LEU A 49 5.84 6.35 5.52
N LEU A 50 5.24 5.55 4.63
CA LEU A 50 4.08 5.98 3.82
C LEU A 50 2.92 6.42 4.71
N ALA A 51 2.60 5.63 5.73
CA ALA A 51 1.55 5.95 6.69
C ALA A 51 1.83 7.27 7.45
N MET A 52 3.10 7.52 7.82
CA MET A 52 3.51 8.78 8.42
C MET A 52 3.34 9.96 7.46
N LEU A 53 3.76 9.83 6.21
CA LEU A 53 3.64 10.88 5.19
C LEU A 53 2.17 11.24 4.93
N VAL A 54 1.31 10.24 4.72
CA VAL A 54 -0.14 10.41 4.54
C VAL A 54 -0.76 11.21 5.68
N ARG A 55 -0.43 10.87 6.94
CA ARG A 55 -0.92 11.62 8.11
C ARG A 55 -0.34 13.03 8.18
N SER A 56 0.93 13.20 7.87
CA SER A 56 1.65 14.47 8.02
C SER A 56 1.15 15.53 7.05
N ILE A 57 0.78 15.13 5.83
CA ILE A 57 0.19 16.04 4.84
C ILE A 57 -1.34 16.15 4.96
N GLY A 58 -1.96 15.37 5.86
CA GLY A 58 -3.41 15.35 6.03
C GLY A 58 -4.17 14.84 4.81
N ALA A 59 -3.58 13.90 4.05
CA ALA A 59 -4.15 13.40 2.80
C ALA A 59 -5.55 12.78 3.02
N ARG A 60 -6.46 13.06 2.11
CA ARG A 60 -7.82 12.50 2.08
C ARG A 60 -8.07 11.68 0.82
N ARG A 61 -7.41 12.00 -0.28
CA ARG A 61 -7.50 11.28 -1.54
C ARG A 61 -6.11 10.82 -1.96
N ALA A 62 -5.91 9.52 -1.99
CA ALA A 62 -4.67 8.91 -2.45
C ALA A 62 -4.90 8.07 -3.71
N ILE A 63 -3.86 7.88 -4.50
CA ILE A 63 -3.83 6.94 -5.61
C ILE A 63 -2.57 6.08 -5.49
N GLU A 64 -2.64 4.81 -5.89
CA GLU A 64 -1.49 3.89 -5.92
C GLU A 64 -1.44 3.21 -7.29
N ILE A 65 -0.24 3.13 -7.88
CA ILE A 65 0.00 2.46 -9.16
C ILE A 65 0.89 1.23 -8.91
N GLY A 66 0.31 0.04 -9.08
CA GLY A 66 0.93 -1.22 -8.69
C GLY A 66 0.56 -1.55 -7.25
N THR A 67 -0.44 -2.41 -7.10
CA THR A 67 -1.01 -2.83 -5.81
C THR A 67 -0.41 -4.14 -5.31
N PHE A 68 -0.14 -5.06 -6.23
CA PHE A 68 0.33 -6.42 -5.91
C PHE A 68 -0.53 -7.07 -4.81
N THR A 69 0.07 -7.55 -3.72
CA THR A 69 -0.64 -8.14 -2.57
C THR A 69 -1.15 -7.09 -1.56
N GLY A 70 -0.93 -5.80 -1.82
CA GLY A 70 -1.63 -4.70 -1.16
C GLY A 70 -1.05 -4.24 0.18
N TYR A 71 0.20 -4.54 0.51
CA TYR A 71 0.82 -4.11 1.77
C TYR A 71 0.95 -2.58 1.87
N SER A 72 1.40 -1.92 0.80
CA SER A 72 1.47 -0.44 0.72
C SER A 72 0.08 0.19 0.80
N ALA A 73 -0.87 -0.33 0.02
CA ALA A 73 -2.27 0.10 0.05
C ALA A 73 -2.88 -0.02 1.45
N LEU A 74 -2.62 -1.12 2.17
CA LEU A 74 -3.07 -1.32 3.54
C LEU A 74 -2.49 -0.26 4.47
N ALA A 75 -1.19 0.05 4.35
CA ALA A 75 -0.55 1.08 5.17
C ALA A 75 -1.11 2.49 4.89
N VAL A 76 -1.32 2.83 3.62
CA VAL A 76 -1.90 4.12 3.18
C VAL A 76 -3.35 4.24 3.63
N ALA A 77 -4.19 3.25 3.33
CA ALA A 77 -5.63 3.28 3.66
C ALA A 77 -5.89 3.33 5.17
N SER A 78 -5.05 2.66 5.97
CA SER A 78 -5.10 2.72 7.44
C SER A 78 -4.72 4.10 7.99
N ALA A 79 -3.91 4.86 7.25
CA ALA A 79 -3.46 6.20 7.64
C ALA A 79 -4.41 7.33 7.20
N LEU A 80 -5.30 7.06 6.23
CA LEU A 80 -6.31 8.02 5.80
C LEU A 80 -7.31 8.32 6.93
N PRO A 81 -7.82 9.56 7.02
CA PRO A 81 -8.89 9.90 7.94
C PRO A 81 -10.22 9.24 7.54
N ALA A 82 -11.21 9.28 8.43
CA ALA A 82 -12.57 8.87 8.09
C ALA A 82 -13.09 9.60 6.83
N GLY A 83 -13.70 8.85 5.91
CA GLY A 83 -14.14 9.35 4.61
C GLY A 83 -13.03 9.51 3.57
N GLY A 84 -11.76 9.25 3.92
CA GLY A 84 -10.67 9.21 2.97
C GLY A 84 -10.81 8.06 1.96
N LYS A 85 -10.24 8.24 0.78
CA LYS A 85 -10.29 7.27 -0.32
C LYS A 85 -8.92 7.04 -0.92
N LEU A 86 -8.62 5.77 -1.19
CA LEU A 86 -7.46 5.31 -1.92
C LEU A 86 -7.94 4.63 -3.20
N VAL A 87 -7.46 5.08 -4.35
CA VAL A 87 -7.66 4.36 -5.63
C VAL A 87 -6.43 3.50 -5.88
N CYS A 88 -6.60 2.19 -5.98
CA CYS A 88 -5.54 1.24 -6.27
C CYS A 88 -5.65 0.77 -7.72
N CYS A 89 -4.57 0.91 -8.50
CA CYS A 89 -4.48 0.43 -9.87
C CYS A 89 -3.60 -0.82 -9.95
N ASP A 90 -4.13 -1.90 -10.53
CA ASP A 90 -3.33 -3.09 -10.86
C ASP A 90 -3.93 -3.82 -12.07
N VAL A 91 -3.15 -4.73 -12.67
CA VAL A 91 -3.61 -5.60 -13.76
C VAL A 91 -3.86 -7.03 -13.29
N SER A 92 -3.30 -7.42 -12.13
CA SER A 92 -3.37 -8.79 -11.63
C SER A 92 -4.53 -8.98 -10.66
N GLU A 93 -5.58 -9.64 -11.12
CA GLU A 93 -6.66 -10.13 -10.25
C GLU A 93 -6.13 -11.16 -9.24
N GLU A 94 -5.20 -12.03 -9.66
CA GLU A 94 -4.58 -13.05 -8.81
C GLU A 94 -3.95 -12.45 -7.55
N TRP A 95 -3.12 -11.41 -7.71
CA TRP A 95 -2.43 -10.79 -6.57
C TRP A 95 -3.36 -9.91 -5.74
N THR A 96 -4.22 -9.15 -6.40
CA THR A 96 -5.12 -8.23 -5.69
C THR A 96 -6.24 -8.96 -4.94
N ASN A 97 -6.57 -10.20 -5.29
CA ASN A 97 -7.44 -11.03 -4.46
C ASN A 97 -6.87 -11.26 -3.06
N ILE A 98 -5.54 -11.40 -2.92
CA ILE A 98 -4.88 -11.47 -1.60
C ILE A 98 -5.07 -10.14 -0.87
N ALA A 99 -4.81 -9.03 -1.55
CA ALA A 99 -4.95 -7.68 -1.01
C ALA A 99 -6.37 -7.42 -0.44
N CYS A 100 -7.39 -7.73 -1.23
CA CYS A 100 -8.80 -7.56 -0.87
C CYS A 100 -9.16 -8.26 0.45
N ARG A 101 -8.70 -9.49 0.68
CA ARG A 101 -8.95 -10.20 1.95
C ARG A 101 -8.36 -9.47 3.14
N TYR A 102 -7.12 -9.01 3.02
CA TYR A 102 -6.43 -8.29 4.09
C TYR A 102 -7.04 -6.92 4.36
N TRP A 103 -7.48 -6.20 3.32
CA TRP A 103 -8.18 -4.92 3.49
C TRP A 103 -9.53 -5.08 4.18
N GLN A 104 -10.25 -6.18 3.90
CA GLN A 104 -11.49 -6.52 4.60
C GLN A 104 -11.22 -6.84 6.07
N GLU A 105 -10.24 -7.69 6.36
CA GLU A 105 -9.87 -8.04 7.74
C GLU A 105 -9.36 -6.84 8.53
N ALA A 106 -8.67 -5.90 7.87
CA ALA A 106 -8.21 -4.64 8.45
C ALA A 106 -9.33 -3.62 8.70
N GLY A 107 -10.52 -3.83 8.13
CA GLY A 107 -11.62 -2.87 8.21
C GLY A 107 -11.35 -1.56 7.44
N VAL A 108 -10.56 -1.61 6.37
CA VAL A 108 -10.25 -0.45 5.51
C VAL A 108 -10.75 -0.62 4.08
N ALA A 109 -11.36 -1.76 3.75
CA ALA A 109 -11.86 -2.05 2.41
C ALA A 109 -12.87 -0.98 1.90
N ASP A 110 -13.65 -0.37 2.79
CA ASP A 110 -14.58 0.71 2.44
C ASP A 110 -13.89 1.99 1.92
N ARG A 111 -12.58 2.13 2.18
CA ARG A 111 -11.77 3.27 1.75
C ARG A 111 -11.03 3.01 0.45
N ILE A 112 -10.93 1.76 0.02
CA ILE A 112 -10.11 1.36 -1.13
C ILE A 112 -11.01 1.07 -2.33
N GLU A 113 -10.70 1.71 -3.45
CA GLU A 113 -11.31 1.43 -4.73
C GLU A 113 -10.26 0.79 -5.64
N LEU A 114 -10.39 -0.53 -5.86
CA LEU A 114 -9.53 -1.27 -6.77
C LEU A 114 -10.00 -1.12 -8.22
N LYS A 115 -9.08 -0.76 -9.10
CA LYS A 115 -9.27 -0.67 -10.55
C LYS A 115 -8.38 -1.70 -11.24
N LEU A 116 -9.00 -2.79 -11.69
CA LEU A 116 -8.34 -3.85 -12.46
C LEU A 116 -8.29 -3.51 -13.95
N ALA A 117 -7.23 -2.83 -14.36
CA ALA A 117 -6.96 -2.40 -15.73
C ALA A 117 -5.52 -1.87 -15.82
N PRO A 118 -4.94 -1.71 -17.03
CA PRO A 118 -3.72 -0.93 -17.20
C PRO A 118 -3.87 0.44 -16.53
N ALA A 119 -2.88 0.83 -15.71
CA ALA A 119 -2.96 2.07 -14.95
C ALA A 119 -3.15 3.31 -15.84
N THR A 120 -2.59 3.30 -17.05
CA THR A 120 -2.77 4.36 -18.05
C THR A 120 -4.23 4.58 -18.44
N GLU A 121 -5.01 3.51 -18.56
CA GLU A 121 -6.45 3.58 -18.86
C GLU A 121 -7.22 4.17 -17.67
N THR A 122 -6.95 3.67 -16.47
CA THR A 122 -7.55 4.18 -15.23
C THR A 122 -7.25 5.66 -15.02
N LEU A 123 -6.00 6.09 -15.17
CA LEU A 123 -5.59 7.49 -15.04
C LEU A 123 -6.26 8.37 -16.09
N THR A 124 -6.37 7.90 -17.33
CA THR A 124 -7.04 8.64 -18.41
C THR A 124 -8.52 8.83 -18.11
N ALA A 125 -9.21 7.79 -17.61
CA ALA A 125 -10.60 7.88 -17.21
C ALA A 125 -10.80 8.88 -16.06
N LEU A 126 -9.98 8.78 -15.00
CA LEU A 126 -10.05 9.68 -13.84
C LEU A 126 -9.85 11.16 -14.23
N ILE A 127 -8.90 11.45 -15.13
CA ILE A 127 -8.67 12.81 -15.62
C ILE A 127 -9.89 13.32 -16.42
N ARG A 128 -10.52 12.47 -17.24
CA ARG A 128 -11.72 12.84 -18.00
C ARG A 128 -12.93 13.10 -17.10
N GLU A 129 -13.13 12.26 -16.09
CA GLU A 129 -14.29 12.33 -15.20
C GLU A 129 -14.19 13.46 -14.17
N SER A 130 -13.00 13.66 -13.59
CA SER A 130 -12.80 14.53 -12.43
C SER A 130 -11.81 15.68 -12.65
N GLY A 131 -11.10 15.71 -13.77
CA GLY A 131 -9.99 16.65 -14.01
C GLY A 131 -8.69 16.27 -13.28
N ALA A 132 -7.63 17.02 -13.54
CA ALA A 132 -6.32 16.83 -12.90
C ALA A 132 -6.23 17.45 -11.49
N GLY A 133 -5.20 17.07 -10.72
CA GLY A 133 -4.90 17.68 -9.41
C GLY A 133 -5.89 17.34 -8.30
N LYS A 134 -6.45 16.12 -8.31
CA LYS A 134 -7.50 15.68 -7.37
C LYS A 134 -7.01 14.76 -6.25
N PHE A 135 -5.74 14.38 -6.26
CA PHE A 135 -5.13 13.50 -5.27
C PHE A 135 -4.08 14.27 -4.47
N ASP A 136 -4.03 14.00 -3.17
CA ASP A 136 -3.12 14.61 -2.20
C ASP A 136 -1.83 13.78 -2.05
N PHE A 137 -1.91 12.49 -2.36
CA PHE A 137 -0.83 11.51 -2.25
C PHE A 137 -0.87 10.54 -3.44
N ALA A 138 0.29 10.17 -3.97
CA ALA A 138 0.45 9.25 -5.09
C ALA A 138 1.70 8.38 -4.88
#